data_AF-A0A285VJK6-F1
#
_entry.id   AF-A0A285VJK6-F1
#
_cell.length_a   1.000
_cell.length_b   1.000
_cell.length_c   1.000
_cell.angle_alpha   90.00
_cell.angle_beta   90.00
_cell.angle_gamma   90.00
#
_symmetry.space_group_name_H-M   'P 1'
#
loop_
_entity.id
_entity.type
_entity.pdbx_description
1 polymer ?
#
loop_
_entity_poly.entity_id
_entity_poly.type
_entity_poly.pdbx_seq_one_letter_code
_entity_poly.pdbx_strand_id
1 'polypeptide(L)'
;MEHCNDIAHLAHVEMLTDRFEESLDFFTRVYGLKLSGQDATSAYLRNGVHIETGPHKHAVQGTFFLYVWEPAGNCVELANAGARLILAPDWQPIVWTEAERKKGQAWGMKTIETFHTHGTPPVNAD
;
A
#
# COMPACT_ATOMS: atom_id res chain seq x y z
N MET A 1 -30.43 5.69 -7.80
CA MET A 1 -29.16 5.18 -8.36
C MET A 1 -28.10 5.71 -7.41
N GLU A 2 -27.51 4.87 -6.57
CA GLU A 2 -26.43 5.31 -5.67
C GLU A 2 -25.22 5.69 -6.52
N HIS A 3 -24.64 6.86 -6.23
CA HIS A 3 -23.39 7.29 -6.85
C HIS A 3 -22.27 6.37 -6.36
N CYS A 4 -21.73 5.56 -7.27
CA CYS A 4 -20.50 4.81 -7.08
C CYS A 4 -19.35 5.82 -6.93
N ASN A 5 -19.00 6.17 -5.70
CA ASN A 5 -17.85 7.03 -5.39
C ASN A 5 -16.57 6.16 -5.30
N ASP A 6 -16.33 5.34 -6.31
CA ASP A 6 -15.08 4.58 -6.38
C ASP A 6 -13.94 5.59 -6.50
N ILE A 7 -13.03 5.57 -5.54
CA ILE A 7 -11.73 6.23 -5.73
C ILE A 7 -11.00 5.37 -6.76
N ALA A 8 -11.11 5.75 -8.04
CA ALA A 8 -10.47 5.03 -9.13
C ALA A 8 -8.94 5.09 -9.04
N HIS A 9 -8.37 6.21 -8.55
CA HIS A 9 -6.93 6.42 -8.40
C HIS A 9 -6.59 7.25 -7.15
N LEU A 10 -5.49 6.91 -6.47
CA LEU A 10 -4.79 7.79 -5.53
C LEU A 10 -3.72 8.57 -6.35
N ALA A 11 -3.74 9.90 -6.28
CA ALA A 11 -3.11 10.74 -7.31
C ALA A 11 -1.57 10.82 -7.26
N HIS A 12 -0.97 10.83 -6.05
CA HIS A 12 0.49 10.86 -5.84
C HIS A 12 0.78 10.77 -4.35
N VAL A 13 1.88 10.10 -3.99
CA VAL A 13 2.50 10.15 -2.66
C VAL A 13 3.83 10.87 -2.82
N GLU A 14 4.06 11.89 -2.01
CA GLU A 14 5.36 12.56 -1.93
C GLU A 14 6.16 11.94 -0.78
N MET A 15 7.41 11.58 -1.06
CA MET A 15 8.37 11.08 -0.09
C MET A 15 9.56 12.03 -0.04
N LEU A 16 9.83 12.59 1.13
CA LEU A 16 11.02 13.42 1.36
C LEU A 16 12.20 12.54 1.74
N THR A 17 13.37 12.81 1.14
CA THR A 17 14.60 12.05 1.36
C THR A 17 15.80 13.00 1.40
N ASP A 18 16.78 12.72 2.26
CA ASP A 18 18.08 13.39 2.30
C ASP A 18 19.12 12.70 1.39
N ARG A 19 18.73 11.60 0.73
CA ARG A 19 19.54 10.80 -0.20
C ARG A 19 18.86 10.75 -1.57
N PHE A 20 18.75 11.91 -2.22
CA PHE A 20 17.94 12.07 -3.44
C PHE A 20 18.37 11.12 -4.56
N GLU A 21 19.66 11.11 -4.90
CA GLU A 21 20.19 10.31 -6.01
C GLU A 21 20.07 8.80 -5.74
N GLU A 22 20.40 8.36 -4.52
CA GLU A 22 20.29 6.95 -4.14
C GLU A 22 18.83 6.48 -4.10
N SER A 23 17.92 7.35 -3.66
CA SER A 23 16.49 7.06 -3.66
C SER A 23 15.94 6.99 -5.09
N LEU A 24 16.35 7.92 -5.95
CA LEU A 24 15.95 7.93 -7.36
C LEU A 24 16.47 6.69 -8.11
N ASP A 25 17.72 6.29 -7.88
CA ASP A 25 18.30 5.05 -8.43
C ASP A 25 17.48 3.83 -7.97
N PHE A 26 17.21 3.72 -6.68
CA PHE A 26 16.40 2.63 -6.13
C PHE A 26 15.01 2.58 -6.77
N PHE A 27 14.29 3.70 -6.82
CA PHE A 27 12.93 3.71 -7.33
C PHE A 27 12.84 3.44 -8.84
N THR A 28 13.86 3.82 -9.60
CA THR A 28 13.88 3.61 -11.06
C THR A 28 14.44 2.25 -11.46
N ARG A 29 15.54 1.79 -10.87
CA ARG A 29 16.18 0.51 -11.21
C ARG A 29 15.59 -0.68 -10.48
N VAL A 30 15.27 -0.54 -9.19
CA VAL A 30 14.80 -1.67 -8.37
C VAL A 30 13.28 -1.76 -8.45
N TYR A 31 12.58 -0.65 -8.22
CA TYR A 31 11.11 -0.59 -8.28
C TYR A 31 10.55 -0.37 -9.69
N GLY A 32 11.39 -0.17 -10.71
CA GLY A 32 10.96 -0.05 -12.10
C GLY A 32 10.04 1.16 -12.39
N LEU A 33 10.00 2.17 -11.53
CA LEU A 33 9.21 3.38 -11.78
C LEU A 33 9.86 4.24 -12.87
N LYS A 34 9.06 4.93 -13.67
CA LYS A 34 9.55 5.76 -14.78
C LYS A 34 9.58 7.22 -14.39
N LEU A 35 10.74 7.86 -14.57
CA LEU A 35 10.85 9.31 -14.42
C LEU A 35 9.94 10.01 -15.45
N SER A 36 9.05 10.85 -14.96
CA SER A 36 8.07 11.61 -15.75
C SER A 36 8.40 13.10 -15.82
N GLY A 37 9.13 13.60 -14.81
CA GLY A 37 9.69 14.94 -14.77
C GLY A 37 10.66 15.05 -13.61
N GLN A 38 11.49 16.09 -13.61
CA GLN A 38 12.40 16.41 -12.51
C GLN A 38 12.60 17.93 -12.48
N ASP A 39 12.63 18.51 -11.29
CA ASP A 39 13.02 19.89 -11.04
C ASP A 39 14.22 19.95 -10.08
N ALA A 40 14.54 21.14 -9.56
CA ALA A 40 15.71 21.36 -8.72
C ALA A 40 15.67 20.59 -7.38
N THR A 41 14.49 20.21 -6.90
CA THR A 41 14.31 19.59 -5.58
C THR A 41 13.56 18.27 -5.62
N SER A 42 12.91 17.95 -6.74
CA SER A 42 11.95 16.84 -6.82
C SER A 42 12.07 16.04 -8.11
N ALA A 43 11.84 14.72 -8.00
CA ALA A 43 11.64 13.82 -9.14
C ALA A 43 10.21 13.27 -9.11
N TYR A 44 9.54 13.29 -10.26
CA TYR A 44 8.17 12.83 -10.42
C TYR A 44 8.18 11.47 -11.11
N LEU A 45 7.79 10.41 -10.41
CA LEU A 45 7.82 9.04 -10.93
C LEU A 45 6.40 8.56 -11.27
N ARG A 46 6.26 7.83 -12.38
CA ARG A 46 5.00 7.21 -12.80
C ARG A 46 5.22 5.77 -13.24
N ASN A 47 4.22 4.93 -13.06
CA ASN A 47 4.10 3.69 -13.82
C ASN A 47 2.65 3.21 -13.82
N GLY A 48 2.27 2.43 -14.84
CA GLY A 48 1.05 1.64 -14.78
C GLY A 48 1.35 0.37 -14.01
N VAL A 49 0.90 0.30 -12.76
CA VAL A 49 1.09 -0.88 -11.89
C VAL A 49 -0.24 -1.60 -11.70
N HIS A 50 -0.17 -2.92 -11.55
CA HIS A 50 -1.37 -3.70 -11.23
C HIS A 50 -1.81 -3.35 -9.81
N ILE A 51 -3.05 -2.87 -9.66
CA ILE A 51 -3.68 -2.70 -8.35
C ILE A 51 -4.22 -4.06 -7.94
N GLU A 52 -3.63 -4.63 -6.89
CA GLU A 52 -4.03 -5.93 -6.37
C GLU A 52 -5.31 -5.81 -5.53
N THR A 53 -5.37 -4.79 -4.66
CA THR A 53 -6.57 -4.43 -3.90
C THR A 53 -6.44 -3.04 -3.27
N GLY A 54 -7.57 -2.44 -2.90
CA GLY A 54 -7.65 -1.06 -2.42
C GLY A 54 -8.18 -0.08 -3.49
N PRO A 55 -8.26 1.22 -3.17
CA PRO A 55 -7.98 1.80 -1.86
C PRO A 55 -9.07 1.44 -0.84
N HIS A 56 -8.67 0.94 0.33
CA HIS A 56 -9.57 0.54 1.40
C HIS A 56 -8.98 0.89 2.77
N LYS A 57 -9.71 0.57 3.84
CA LYS A 57 -9.24 0.74 5.22
C LYS A 57 -9.03 -0.60 5.89
N HIS A 58 -7.88 -0.78 6.53
CA HIS A 58 -7.64 -1.94 7.36
C HIS A 58 -8.50 -1.90 8.62
N ALA A 59 -9.10 -3.03 8.98
CA ALA A 59 -9.78 -3.16 10.26
C ALA A 59 -8.74 -3.14 11.41
N VAL A 60 -7.63 -3.84 11.21
CA VAL A 60 -6.47 -3.84 12.09
C VAL A 60 -5.61 -2.62 11.77
N GLN A 61 -5.01 -1.96 12.77
CA GLN A 61 -4.28 -0.68 12.64
C GLN A 61 -5.12 0.54 12.21
N GLY A 62 -6.24 0.38 11.51
CA GLY A 62 -7.13 1.48 11.12
C GLY A 62 -6.56 2.38 10.02
N THR A 63 -5.54 1.91 9.30
CA THR A 63 -4.86 2.62 8.22
C THR A 63 -5.62 2.51 6.91
N PHE A 64 -5.51 3.55 6.07
CA PHE A 64 -5.86 3.41 4.65
C PHE A 64 -4.72 2.70 3.94
N PHE A 65 -5.06 1.81 3.01
CA PHE A 65 -4.09 1.04 2.23
C PHE A 65 -4.48 0.92 0.75
N LEU A 66 -3.46 0.70 -0.06
CA LEU A 66 -3.54 0.31 -1.47
C LEU A 66 -2.38 -0.65 -1.74
N TYR A 67 -2.67 -1.88 -2.17
CA TYR A 67 -1.66 -2.85 -2.58
C TYR A 67 -1.51 -2.83 -4.10
N VAL A 68 -0.27 -2.71 -4.55
CA VAL A 68 0.09 -2.75 -5.97
C VAL A 68 1.22 -3.74 -6.21
N TRP A 69 1.29 -4.29 -7.41
CA TRP A 69 2.47 -5.03 -7.86
C TRP A 69 3.37 -4.11 -8.66
N GLU A 70 4.59 -3.91 -8.18
CA GLU A 70 5.61 -3.24 -8.95
C GLU A 70 6.11 -4.14 -10.11
N PRO A 71 6.79 -3.61 -11.13
CA PRO A 71 7.19 -4.35 -12.34
C PRO A 71 7.95 -5.66 -12.14
N ALA A 72 8.73 -5.82 -11.08
CA ALA A 72 9.42 -7.06 -10.74
C ALA A 72 8.53 -8.09 -10.01
N GLY A 73 7.26 -7.75 -9.78
CA GLY A 73 6.22 -8.63 -9.24
C GLY A 73 6.05 -8.57 -7.72
N ASN A 74 6.83 -7.76 -7.01
CA ASN A 74 6.70 -7.60 -5.57
C ASN A 74 5.40 -6.87 -5.23
N CYS A 75 4.71 -7.32 -4.18
CA CYS A 75 3.57 -6.59 -3.62
C CYS A 75 4.06 -5.46 -2.71
N VAL A 76 3.60 -4.24 -3.00
CA VAL A 76 3.94 -3.01 -2.28
C VAL A 76 2.67 -2.41 -1.71
N GLU A 77 2.70 -2.08 -0.42
CA GLU A 77 1.61 -1.38 0.26
C GLU A 77 1.88 0.12 0.34
N LEU A 78 0.94 0.92 -0.16
CA LEU A 78 0.86 2.34 0.16
C LEU A 78 -0.08 2.51 1.35
N ALA A 79 0.50 2.69 2.54
CA ALA A 79 -0.24 2.82 3.79
C ALA A 79 -0.15 4.24 4.37
N ASN A 80 -1.26 4.75 4.90
CA ASN A 80 -1.24 6.00 5.66
C ASN A 80 -0.90 5.75 7.14
N ALA A 81 0.36 5.97 7.52
CA ALA A 81 0.83 5.79 8.90
C ALA A 81 0.18 6.75 9.91
N GLY A 82 -0.39 7.87 9.47
CA GLY A 82 -1.04 8.89 10.32
C GLY A 82 -2.49 8.59 10.70
N ALA A 83 -3.10 7.53 10.15
CA ALA A 83 -4.53 7.27 10.30
C ALA A 83 -4.93 6.88 11.73
N ARG A 84 -3.96 6.44 12.56
CA ARG A 84 -4.21 6.08 13.96
C ARG A 84 -3.01 6.40 14.84
N LEU A 85 -3.11 7.50 15.57
CA LEU A 85 -2.10 7.92 16.54
C LEU A 85 -2.38 7.29 17.90
N ILE A 86 -1.40 6.57 18.44
CA ILE A 86 -1.41 6.09 19.83
C ILE A 86 -0.51 7.02 20.63
N LEU A 87 -1.11 8.02 21.27
CA LEU A 87 -0.38 9.06 22.03
C LEU A 87 -0.53 8.90 23.55
N ALA A 88 -1.52 8.12 23.98
CA ALA A 88 -1.78 7.91 25.41
C ALA A 88 -0.71 6.97 26.00
N PRO A 89 -0.06 7.35 27.12
CA PRO A 89 1.05 6.59 27.71
C PRO A 89 0.60 5.26 28.34
N ASP A 90 -0.69 5.13 28.65
CA ASP A 90 -1.33 3.96 29.25
C ASP A 90 -2.11 3.10 28.23
N TRP A 91 -1.96 3.38 26.93
CA TRP A 91 -2.65 2.65 25.87
C TRP A 91 -2.40 1.14 25.96
N GLN A 92 -3.49 0.35 25.93
CA GLN A 92 -3.41 -1.11 25.97
C GLN A 92 -3.52 -1.75 24.58
N PRO A 93 -2.80 -2.85 24.30
CA PRO A 93 -2.94 -3.57 23.03
C PRO A 93 -4.38 -3.98 22.75
N ILE A 94 -4.84 -3.79 21.50
CA ILE A 94 -6.10 -4.37 21.05
C ILE A 94 -5.84 -5.83 20.71
N VAL A 95 -6.48 -6.73 21.44
CA VAL A 95 -6.42 -8.18 21.20
C VAL A 95 -7.63 -8.58 20.36
N TRP A 96 -7.37 -9.19 19.21
CA TRP A 96 -8.41 -9.63 18.28
C TRP A 96 -8.60 -11.14 18.40
N THR A 97 -9.84 -11.57 18.53
CA THR A 97 -10.22 -12.99 18.44
C THR A 97 -10.22 -13.47 16.99
N GLU A 98 -10.13 -14.79 16.79
CA GLU A 98 -10.24 -15.39 15.46
C GLU A 98 -11.59 -15.06 14.79
N ALA A 99 -12.68 -15.04 15.57
CA ALA A 99 -14.01 -14.69 15.08
C ALA A 99 -14.08 -13.23 14.59
N GLU A 100 -13.37 -12.30 15.23
CA GLU A 100 -13.27 -10.92 14.77
C GLU A 100 -12.38 -10.80 13.53
N ARG A 101 -11.25 -11.52 13.49
CA ARG A 101 -10.36 -11.55 12.33
C ARG A 101 -11.06 -12.08 11.07
N LYS A 102 -11.98 -13.05 11.23
CA LYS A 102 -12.79 -13.60 10.13
C LYS A 102 -13.78 -12.61 9.51
N LYS A 103 -14.06 -11.48 10.17
CA LYS A 103 -14.94 -10.43 9.60
C LYS A 103 -14.27 -9.67 8.46
N GLY A 104 -12.97 -9.85 8.23
CA GLY A 104 -12.24 -9.25 7.12
C GLY A 104 -11.73 -7.84 7.42
N GLN A 105 -11.61 -7.03 6.37
CA GLN A 105 -11.14 -5.65 6.48
C GLN A 105 -12.31 -4.71 6.81
N ALA A 106 -12.02 -3.42 7.00
CA ALA A 106 -13.08 -2.46 7.29
C ALA A 106 -14.08 -2.40 6.12
N TRP A 107 -15.30 -1.96 6.40
CA TRP A 107 -16.37 -1.78 5.41
C TRP A 107 -16.77 -3.06 4.65
N GLY A 108 -16.51 -4.23 5.24
CA GLY A 108 -16.94 -5.51 4.70
C GLY A 108 -16.13 -5.99 3.50
N MET A 109 -14.95 -5.40 3.24
CA MET A 109 -14.08 -5.88 2.18
C MET A 109 -13.54 -7.27 2.53
N LYS A 110 -13.76 -8.22 1.61
CA LYS A 110 -13.23 -9.57 1.69
C LYS A 110 -11.77 -9.60 1.31
N THR A 111 -11.02 -10.52 1.91
CA THR A 111 -9.67 -10.84 1.47
C THR A 111 -9.71 -11.36 0.04
N ILE A 112 -8.84 -10.82 -0.82
CA ILE A 112 -8.66 -11.27 -2.20
C ILE A 112 -7.94 -12.62 -2.26
N GLU A 113 -8.10 -13.37 -3.35
CA GLU A 113 -7.55 -14.73 -3.51
C GLU A 113 -6.01 -14.75 -3.50
N THR A 114 -5.38 -13.72 -4.07
CA THR A 114 -3.92 -13.62 -4.18
C THR A 114 -3.24 -13.28 -2.85
N PHE A 115 -3.96 -12.77 -1.85
CA PHE A 115 -3.39 -12.23 -0.61
C PHE A 115 -2.56 -13.24 0.18
N HIS A 116 -2.89 -14.52 0.10
CA HIS A 116 -2.19 -15.60 0.81
C HIS A 116 -1.35 -16.50 -0.11
N THR A 117 -1.34 -16.22 -1.42
CA THR A 117 -0.77 -17.12 -2.42
C THR A 117 0.26 -16.44 -3.33
N HIS A 118 0.16 -15.14 -3.53
CA HIS A 118 1.16 -14.36 -4.25
C HIS A 118 2.32 -13.97 -3.33
N GLY A 119 3.54 -14.21 -3.76
CA GLY A 119 4.76 -13.88 -3.03
C GLY A 119 5.98 -13.92 -3.93
N THR A 120 7.02 -13.18 -3.56
CA THR A 120 8.28 -13.07 -4.31
C THR A 120 9.48 -13.52 -3.45
N PRO A 121 10.38 -14.37 -3.98
CA PRO A 121 10.28 -15.03 -5.28
C PRO A 121 9.12 -16.05 -5.31
N PRO A 122 8.57 -16.38 -6.49
CA PRO A 122 7.53 -17.39 -6.60
C PRO A 122 8.06 -18.73 -6.08
N VAL A 123 7.34 -19.34 -5.14
CA VAL A 123 7.59 -20.69 -4.66
C VAL A 123 6.56 -21.63 -5.27
N ASN A 124 6.99 -22.81 -5.70
CA ASN A 124 6.04 -23.83 -6.13
C ASN A 124 5.24 -24.30 -4.90
N ALA A 125 3.95 -24.56 -5.07
CA ALA A 125 3.19 -25.29 -4.07
C ALA A 125 3.72 -26.73 -4.05
N ASP A 126 4.26 -27.15 -2.90
CA ASP A 126 4.69 -28.54 -2.65
C ASP A 126 3.50 -29.52 -2.74
#